data_AF-A0A959EEC8-F1
#
_entry.id   AF-A0A959EEC8-F1
#
_cell.length_a   1.000
_cell.length_b   1.000
_cell.length_c   1.000
_cell.angle_alpha   90.00
_cell.angle_beta   90.00
_cell.angle_gamma   90.00
#
_symmetry.space_group_name_H-M   'P 1'
#
loop_
_entity.id
_entity.type
_entity.pdbx_description
1 polymer ?
#
loop_
_entity_poly.entity_id
_entity_poly.type
_entity_poly.pdbx_seq_one_letter_code
_entity_poly.pdbx_strand_id
1 'polypeptide(L)'
;MSKLRYDPGVKRYVTKDQFIQESLGGLPNETMLIEQWEKLELVNGYDSEADTLNHIRRVAELLMSAAQELLERAKRHDASKLTGTEKAYFDIFTPRLAGSIYGSDEYMAMQKELKFALDIHFKENSHHPQHYKNGIDGMDLFDLLEMFLDWKAASERHNDGDINKSIEINEKRFEMVPQLAQIFKNTVKTFL
;
A
#
# COMPACT_ATOMS: atom_id res chain seq x y z
N MET A 1 -20.39 37.77 32.63
CA MET A 1 -21.10 36.60 32.06
C MET A 1 -20.19 36.00 30.99
N SER A 2 -19.93 34.70 31.04
CA SER A 2 -19.16 34.02 30.00
C SER A 2 -19.87 34.20 28.67
N LYS A 3 -19.18 34.74 27.66
CA LYS A 3 -19.75 34.87 26.31
C LYS A 3 -19.96 33.45 25.77
N LEU A 4 -21.20 33.09 25.46
CA LEU A 4 -21.51 31.85 24.78
C LEU A 4 -21.10 31.97 23.31
N ARG A 5 -20.48 30.93 22.74
CA ARG A 5 -20.25 30.80 21.30
C ARG A 5 -20.97 29.53 20.80
N TYR A 6 -21.48 29.56 19.58
CA TYR A 6 -22.08 28.37 18.98
C TYR A 6 -20.97 27.42 18.55
N ASP A 7 -20.97 26.22 19.10
CA ASP A 7 -20.07 25.14 18.72
C ASP A 7 -20.72 24.32 17.59
N PRO A 8 -20.16 24.38 16.36
CA PRO A 8 -20.69 23.61 15.23
C PRO A 8 -20.45 22.10 15.37
N GLY A 9 -19.49 21.65 16.18
CA GLY A 9 -19.19 20.24 16.39
C GLY A 9 -20.24 19.51 17.21
N VAL A 10 -20.91 20.20 18.14
CA VAL A 10 -21.99 19.66 19.00
C VAL A 10 -23.34 20.35 18.79
N LYS A 11 -23.43 21.24 17.80
CA LYS A 11 -24.62 21.98 17.39
C LYS A 11 -25.33 22.73 18.52
N ARG A 12 -24.58 23.28 19.48
CA ARG A 12 -25.12 24.03 20.63
C ARG A 12 -24.23 25.19 21.04
N TYR A 13 -24.77 26.11 21.83
CA TYR A 13 -23.96 27.14 22.48
C TYR A 13 -23.17 26.55 23.65
N VAL A 14 -21.88 26.88 23.73
CA VAL A 14 -20.97 26.46 24.80
C VAL A 14 -20.31 27.67 25.46
N THR A 15 -19.92 27.51 26.72
CA THR A 15 -19.00 28.44 27.41
C THR A 15 -17.55 28.10 27.06
N LYS A 16 -16.65 29.05 27.33
CA LYS A 16 -15.19 28.84 27.23
C LYS A 16 -14.74 27.61 28.03
N ASP A 17 -15.23 27.45 29.26
CA ASP A 17 -14.86 26.33 30.13
C ASP A 17 -15.38 25.00 29.58
N GLN A 18 -16.59 24.97 29.01
CA GLN A 18 -17.13 23.78 28.35
C GLN A 18 -16.29 23.39 27.13
N PHE A 19 -15.93 24.36 26.27
CA PHE A 19 -15.06 24.13 25.12
C PHE A 19 -13.70 23.57 25.54
N ILE A 20 -13.07 24.14 26.57
CA ILE A 20 -11.78 23.68 27.09
C ILE A 20 -11.92 22.25 27.64
N GLN A 21 -12.89 21.99 28.51
CA GLN A 21 -13.06 20.66 29.10
C GLN A 21 -13.35 19.58 28.06
N GLU A 22 -14.21 19.87 27.08
CA GLU A 22 -14.56 18.93 26.02
C GLU A 22 -13.38 18.69 25.06
N SER A 23 -12.51 19.70 24.85
CA SER A 23 -11.36 19.60 23.94
C SER A 23 -10.11 18.99 24.58
N LEU A 24 -9.95 19.06 25.91
CA LEU A 24 -8.76 18.57 26.62
C LEU A 24 -8.50 17.07 26.43
N GLY A 25 -9.51 16.28 26.09
CA GLY A 25 -9.37 14.85 25.77
C GLY A 25 -8.84 14.54 24.37
N GLY A 26 -8.76 15.54 23.48
CA GLY A 26 -8.33 15.39 22.09
C GLY A 26 -7.23 16.35 21.62
N LEU A 27 -6.88 17.35 22.43
CA LEU A 27 -5.93 18.40 22.07
C LEU A 27 -5.02 18.79 23.26
N PRO A 28 -3.75 19.21 23.01
CA PRO A 28 -2.78 19.43 24.08
C PRO A 28 -2.95 20.78 24.80
N ASN A 29 -2.84 20.75 26.13
CA ASN A 29 -2.72 21.88 27.08
C ASN A 29 -3.80 23.00 27.04
N GLU A 30 -4.12 23.52 28.23
CA GLU A 30 -5.21 24.49 28.42
C GLU A 30 -4.94 25.83 27.73
N THR A 31 -3.69 26.30 27.73
CA THR A 31 -3.31 27.58 27.12
C THR A 31 -3.59 27.61 25.63
N MET A 32 -3.26 26.54 24.89
CA MET A 32 -3.55 26.45 23.47
C MET A 32 -5.05 26.48 23.20
N LEU A 33 -5.85 25.76 24.01
CA LEU A 33 -7.31 25.73 23.87
C LEU A 33 -7.94 27.09 24.13
N ILE A 34 -7.40 27.85 25.10
CA ILE A 34 -7.79 29.23 25.34
C ILE A 34 -7.52 30.09 24.11
N GLU A 35 -6.33 30.00 23.52
CA GLU A 35 -5.99 30.75 22.30
C GLU A 35 -6.89 30.40 21.12
N GLN A 36 -7.23 29.12 20.95
CA GLN A 36 -8.15 28.67 19.91
C GLN A 36 -9.57 29.19 20.13
N TRP A 37 -10.05 29.13 21.37
CA TRP A 37 -11.36 29.67 21.73
C TRP A 37 -11.47 31.15 21.36
N GLU A 38 -10.45 31.96 21.65
CA GLU A 38 -10.51 33.39 21.34
C GLU A 38 -10.60 33.65 19.84
N LYS A 39 -9.97 32.80 19.01
CA LYS A 39 -9.99 32.88 17.54
C LYS A 39 -11.27 32.37 16.87
N LEU A 40 -12.16 31.67 17.59
CA LEU A 40 -13.38 31.11 17.00
C LEU A 40 -14.34 32.22 16.52
N GLU A 41 -14.62 32.26 15.22
CA GLU A 41 -15.63 33.15 14.66
C GLU A 41 -17.05 32.59 14.85
N LEU A 42 -18.06 33.46 14.77
CA LEU A 42 -19.45 33.02 14.76
C LEU A 42 -19.74 32.25 13.46
N VAL A 43 -20.34 31.07 13.58
CA VAL A 43 -20.69 30.22 12.44
C VAL A 43 -21.68 30.94 11.52
N ASN A 44 -21.31 31.14 10.24
CA ASN A 44 -22.12 31.86 9.24
C ASN A 44 -23.24 31.00 8.62
N GLY A 45 -23.92 30.18 9.41
CA GLY A 45 -25.05 29.34 8.98
C GLY A 45 -24.71 28.15 8.07
N TYR A 46 -23.44 27.98 7.66
CA TYR A 46 -22.98 26.80 6.94
C TYR A 46 -22.80 25.61 7.90
N ASP A 47 -23.45 24.50 7.59
CA ASP A 47 -23.32 23.21 8.27
C ASP A 47 -22.65 22.22 7.31
N SER A 48 -21.42 21.82 7.60
CA SER A 48 -20.62 20.94 6.75
C SER A 48 -21.07 19.48 6.80
N GLU A 49 -22.06 19.11 7.62
CA GLU A 49 -22.47 17.72 7.81
C GLU A 49 -22.84 17.04 6.49
N ALA A 50 -23.68 17.69 5.67
CA ALA A 50 -24.13 17.11 4.40
C ALA A 50 -22.95 16.86 3.44
N ASP A 51 -22.04 17.82 3.31
CA ASP A 51 -20.85 17.71 2.45
C ASP A 51 -19.88 16.65 2.97
N THR A 52 -19.72 16.57 4.30
CA THR A 52 -18.89 15.56 4.96
C THR A 52 -19.46 14.16 4.75
N LEU A 53 -20.78 13.98 4.89
CA LEU A 53 -21.45 12.71 4.63
C LEU A 53 -21.32 12.29 3.17
N ASN A 54 -21.41 13.23 2.23
CA ASN A 54 -21.20 12.97 0.80
C ASN A 54 -19.75 12.56 0.53
N HIS A 55 -18.77 13.23 1.14
CA HIS A 55 -17.36 12.86 1.01
C HIS A 55 -17.10 11.45 1.58
N ILE A 56 -17.60 11.14 2.77
CA ILE A 56 -17.48 9.81 3.40
C ILE A 56 -18.04 8.72 2.47
N ARG A 57 -19.24 8.93 1.92
CA ARG A 57 -19.85 7.99 0.96
C ARG A 57 -18.97 7.80 -0.25
N ARG A 58 -18.43 8.88 -0.82
CA ARG A 58 -17.58 8.78 -2.01
C ARG A 58 -16.28 8.02 -1.75
N VAL A 59 -15.64 8.26 -0.60
CA VAL A 59 -14.43 7.51 -0.20
C VAL A 59 -14.76 6.04 -0.03
N ALA A 60 -15.89 5.70 0.60
CA ALA A 60 -16.31 4.31 0.77
C ALA A 60 -16.51 3.59 -0.59
N GLU A 61 -17.14 4.25 -1.57
CA GLU A 61 -17.29 3.71 -2.93
C GLU A 61 -15.95 3.45 -3.62
N LEU A 62 -15.00 4.38 -3.48
CA LEU A 62 -13.66 4.23 -4.05
C LEU A 62 -12.88 3.08 -3.38
N LEU A 63 -12.98 2.94 -2.06
CA LEU A 63 -12.36 1.85 -1.32
C LEU A 63 -12.96 0.49 -1.72
N MET A 64 -14.27 0.40 -1.92
CA MET A 64 -14.92 -0.82 -2.41
C MET A 64 -14.47 -1.16 -3.84
N SER A 65 -14.33 -0.16 -4.70
CA SER A 65 -13.82 -0.35 -6.07
C SER A 65 -12.36 -0.82 -6.06
N ALA A 66 -11.53 -0.25 -5.18
CA ALA A 66 -10.14 -0.69 -5.00
C ALA A 66 -10.07 -2.14 -4.47
N ALA A 67 -10.94 -2.52 -3.53
CA ALA A 67 -11.03 -3.90 -3.07
C ALA A 67 -11.43 -4.86 -4.20
N GLN A 68 -12.35 -4.46 -5.08
CA GLN A 68 -12.71 -5.24 -6.25
C GLN A 68 -11.54 -5.42 -7.23
N GLU A 69 -10.76 -4.37 -7.50
CA GLU A 69 -9.54 -4.47 -8.32
C GLU A 69 -8.54 -5.48 -7.74
N LEU A 70 -8.34 -5.47 -6.42
CA LEU A 70 -7.49 -6.45 -5.75
C LEU A 70 -8.02 -7.88 -5.89
N LEU A 71 -9.34 -8.08 -5.83
CA LEU A 71 -9.95 -9.40 -6.06
C LEU A 71 -9.78 -9.87 -7.50
N GLU A 72 -9.88 -8.98 -8.48
CA GLU A 72 -9.63 -9.34 -9.89
C GLU A 72 -8.16 -9.67 -10.14
N ARG A 73 -7.23 -8.89 -9.56
CA ARG A 73 -5.80 -9.20 -9.56
C ARG A 73 -5.51 -10.56 -8.94
N ALA A 74 -6.09 -10.87 -7.78
CA ALA A 74 -5.92 -12.16 -7.13
C ALA A 74 -6.36 -13.35 -8.01
N LYS A 75 -7.41 -13.18 -8.83
CA LYS A 75 -7.86 -14.23 -9.77
C LYS A 75 -6.89 -14.44 -10.92
N ARG A 76 -6.26 -13.37 -11.42
CA ARG A 76 -5.42 -13.40 -12.63
C ARG A 76 -3.92 -13.41 -12.37
N HIS A 77 -3.50 -13.23 -11.11
CA HIS A 77 -2.10 -13.19 -10.71
C HIS A 77 -1.35 -14.38 -11.31
N ASP A 78 -0.31 -14.10 -12.10
CA ASP A 78 0.54 -15.08 -12.75
C ASP A 78 -0.18 -16.08 -13.66
N ALA A 79 -1.44 -15.84 -14.04
CA ALA A 79 -2.24 -16.80 -14.80
C ALA A 79 -1.62 -17.15 -16.17
N SER A 80 -0.80 -16.25 -16.73
CA SER A 80 -0.05 -16.50 -17.97
C SER A 80 0.87 -17.72 -17.86
N LYS A 81 1.43 -18.00 -16.67
CA LYS A 81 2.25 -19.20 -16.37
C LYS A 81 1.52 -20.51 -16.57
N LEU A 82 0.19 -20.51 -16.64
CA LEU A 82 -0.62 -21.73 -16.76
C LEU A 82 -0.89 -22.12 -18.22
N THR A 83 -0.39 -21.35 -19.19
CA THR A 83 -0.67 -21.60 -20.62
C THR A 83 0.56 -21.39 -21.51
N GLY A 84 0.48 -21.93 -22.74
CA GLY A 84 1.41 -21.60 -23.83
C GLY A 84 2.89 -21.91 -23.55
N THR A 85 3.76 -21.09 -24.13
CA THR A 85 5.21 -21.26 -24.03
C THR A 85 5.75 -20.96 -22.64
N GLU A 86 5.17 -19.99 -21.94
CA GLU A 86 5.56 -19.65 -20.58
C GLU A 86 5.42 -20.88 -19.67
N LYS A 87 4.25 -21.53 -19.66
CA LYS A 87 4.03 -22.76 -18.89
C LYS A 87 5.07 -23.84 -19.20
N ALA A 88 5.30 -24.13 -20.48
CA ALA A 88 6.20 -25.20 -20.90
C ALA A 88 7.63 -24.98 -20.39
N TYR A 89 8.12 -23.74 -20.39
CA TYR A 89 9.43 -23.41 -19.82
C TYR A 89 9.42 -23.49 -18.30
N PHE A 90 8.41 -22.95 -17.62
CA PHE A 90 8.34 -23.04 -16.16
C PHE A 90 8.21 -24.49 -15.66
N ASP A 91 7.51 -25.38 -16.36
CA ASP A 91 7.44 -26.81 -16.04
C ASP A 91 8.85 -27.47 -16.04
N ILE A 92 9.72 -27.04 -16.97
CA ILE A 92 11.09 -27.56 -17.10
C ILE A 92 12.02 -26.96 -16.04
N PHE A 93 12.00 -25.64 -15.88
CA PHE A 93 13.02 -24.92 -15.12
C PHE A 93 12.66 -24.76 -13.64
N THR A 94 11.39 -24.72 -13.25
CA THR A 94 10.98 -24.59 -11.84
C THR A 94 11.60 -25.67 -10.94
N PRO A 95 11.51 -26.99 -11.25
CA PRO A 95 12.13 -28.01 -10.41
C PRO A 95 13.66 -27.94 -10.40
N ARG A 96 14.28 -27.50 -11.50
CA ARG A 96 15.75 -27.34 -11.58
C ARG A 96 16.23 -26.17 -10.74
N LEU A 97 15.55 -25.03 -10.83
CA LEU A 97 15.82 -23.84 -10.03
C LEU A 97 15.66 -24.14 -8.53
N ALA A 98 14.61 -24.87 -8.15
CA ALA A 98 14.38 -25.29 -6.76
C ALA A 98 15.50 -26.19 -6.21
N GLY A 99 16.15 -26.99 -7.07
CA GLY A 99 17.30 -27.82 -6.70
C GLY A 99 18.64 -27.11 -6.70
N SER A 100 18.71 -25.87 -7.19
CA SER A 100 19.95 -25.10 -7.30
C SER A 100 20.16 -24.13 -6.14
N ILE A 101 21.40 -23.70 -5.93
CA ILE A 101 21.71 -22.64 -4.96
C ILE A 101 21.41 -21.29 -5.60
N TYR A 102 20.52 -20.50 -4.99
CA TYR A 102 20.18 -19.16 -5.45
C TYR A 102 21.44 -18.30 -5.65
N GLY A 103 21.58 -17.70 -6.83
CA GLY A 103 22.73 -16.86 -7.18
C GLY A 103 24.01 -17.61 -7.61
N SER A 104 24.02 -18.94 -7.62
CA SER A 104 25.14 -19.72 -8.19
C SER A 104 25.26 -19.57 -9.71
N ASP A 105 26.41 -19.96 -10.28
CA ASP A 105 26.63 -19.97 -11.73
C ASP A 105 25.61 -20.86 -12.47
N GLU A 106 25.25 -22.00 -11.88
CA GLU A 106 24.23 -22.90 -12.40
C GLU A 106 22.84 -22.25 -12.39
N TYR A 107 22.46 -21.61 -11.28
CA TYR A 107 21.22 -20.84 -11.18
C TYR A 107 21.17 -19.72 -12.23
N MET A 108 22.27 -18.98 -12.40
CA MET A 108 22.36 -17.90 -13.39
C MET A 108 22.31 -18.42 -14.83
N ALA A 109 22.90 -19.59 -15.12
CA ALA A 109 22.80 -20.21 -16.44
C ALA A 109 21.36 -20.62 -16.76
N MET A 110 20.67 -21.28 -15.82
CA MET A 110 19.26 -21.63 -15.98
C MET A 110 18.35 -20.40 -16.15
N GLN A 111 18.64 -19.31 -15.42
CA GLN A 111 17.92 -18.04 -15.60
C GLN A 111 18.09 -17.46 -17.02
N LYS A 112 19.26 -17.61 -17.63
CA LYS A 112 19.49 -17.20 -19.04
C LYS A 112 18.67 -18.04 -20.01
N GLU A 113 18.57 -19.35 -19.77
CA GLU A 113 17.74 -20.24 -20.59
C GLU A 113 16.24 -19.95 -20.40
N LEU A 114 15.82 -19.62 -19.18
CA LEU A 114 14.45 -19.26 -18.85
C LEU A 114 14.05 -17.84 -19.32
N LYS A 115 15.03 -17.02 -19.74
CA LYS A 115 14.82 -15.60 -20.07
C LYS A 115 13.65 -15.37 -21.03
N PHE A 116 13.49 -16.21 -22.06
CA PHE A 116 12.40 -16.05 -23.02
C PHE A 116 11.01 -16.13 -22.36
N ALA A 117 10.82 -17.09 -21.44
CA ALA A 117 9.57 -17.21 -20.69
C ALA A 117 9.40 -16.09 -19.66
N LEU A 118 10.50 -15.64 -19.03
CA LEU A 118 10.47 -14.47 -18.14
C LEU A 118 10.07 -13.19 -18.88
N ASP A 119 10.52 -12.99 -20.11
CA ASP A 119 10.15 -11.81 -20.89
C ASP A 119 8.65 -11.82 -21.23
N ILE A 120 8.07 -12.99 -21.54
CA ILE A 120 6.61 -13.15 -21.69
C ILE A 120 5.91 -12.85 -20.36
N HIS A 121 6.39 -13.47 -19.29
CA HIS A 121 5.85 -13.33 -17.94
C HIS A 121 5.76 -11.86 -17.50
N PHE A 122 6.87 -11.12 -17.61
CA PHE A 122 6.91 -9.71 -17.24
C PHE A 122 6.03 -8.85 -18.14
N LYS A 123 5.90 -9.19 -19.42
CA LYS A 123 5.00 -8.47 -20.34
C LYS A 123 3.53 -8.66 -19.97
N GLU A 124 3.13 -9.84 -19.51
CA GLU A 124 1.72 -10.14 -19.21
C GLU A 124 1.32 -9.76 -17.76
N ASN A 125 2.28 -9.60 -16.84
CA ASN A 125 2.02 -9.37 -15.42
C ASN A 125 2.63 -8.04 -14.94
N SER A 126 1.78 -7.03 -14.76
CA SER A 126 2.18 -5.65 -14.46
C SER A 126 2.76 -5.44 -13.05
N HIS A 127 2.58 -6.38 -12.12
CA HIS A 127 3.17 -6.27 -10.79
C HIS A 127 4.69 -6.49 -10.78
N HIS A 128 5.32 -6.81 -11.91
CA HIS A 128 6.77 -6.86 -12.03
C HIS A 128 7.35 -5.54 -12.55
N PRO A 129 8.39 -4.95 -11.91
CA PRO A 129 9.04 -3.74 -12.40
C PRO A 129 9.50 -3.84 -13.86
N GLN A 130 9.92 -5.04 -14.29
CA GLN A 130 10.37 -5.32 -15.65
C GLN A 130 9.27 -5.21 -16.72
N HIS A 131 7.99 -5.19 -16.33
CA HIS A 131 6.89 -4.86 -17.23
C HIS A 131 7.03 -3.45 -17.80
N TYR A 132 7.57 -2.53 -17.00
CA TYR A 132 7.63 -1.12 -17.29
C TYR A 132 9.02 -0.68 -17.77
N LYS A 133 9.04 0.24 -18.75
CA LYS A 133 10.30 0.84 -19.23
C LYS A 133 11.05 1.62 -18.15
N ASN A 134 10.31 2.23 -17.23
CA ASN A 134 10.86 3.01 -16.11
C ASN A 134 10.94 2.19 -14.81
N GLY A 135 10.90 0.86 -14.89
CA GLY A 135 11.00 0.00 -13.72
C GLY A 135 9.88 0.24 -12.72
N ILE A 136 10.24 0.28 -11.44
CA ILE A 136 9.29 0.46 -10.33
C ILE A 136 8.54 1.80 -10.39
N ASP A 137 9.15 2.84 -10.97
CA ASP A 137 8.53 4.16 -11.14
C ASP A 137 7.38 4.16 -12.18
N GLY A 138 7.25 3.08 -12.96
CA GLY A 138 6.13 2.88 -13.87
C GLY A 138 4.89 2.24 -13.24
N MET A 139 5.00 1.72 -12.01
CA MET A 139 3.97 0.93 -11.35
C MET A 139 2.88 1.82 -10.72
N ASP A 140 1.64 1.33 -10.72
CA ASP A 140 0.57 1.93 -9.91
C ASP A 140 0.52 1.37 -8.48
N LEU A 141 -0.41 1.87 -7.66
CA LEU A 141 -0.56 1.42 -6.26
C LEU A 141 -0.94 -0.07 -6.15
N PHE A 142 -1.70 -0.60 -7.10
CA PHE A 142 -2.16 -1.98 -7.09
C PHE A 142 -1.05 -2.93 -7.55
N ASP A 143 -0.24 -2.52 -8.53
CA ASP A 143 0.98 -3.23 -8.91
C ASP A 143 1.96 -3.32 -7.75
N LEU A 144 2.19 -2.22 -7.02
CA LEU A 144 3.08 -2.22 -5.85
C LEU A 144 2.57 -3.14 -4.74
N LEU A 145 1.26 -3.14 -4.49
CA LEU A 145 0.67 -4.01 -3.46
C LEU A 145 0.74 -5.48 -3.88
N GLU A 146 0.40 -5.80 -5.13
CA GLU A 146 0.49 -7.15 -5.66
C GLU A 146 1.93 -7.67 -5.65
N MET A 147 2.90 -6.84 -6.07
CA MET A 147 4.33 -7.17 -6.02
C MET A 147 4.82 -7.46 -4.60
N PHE A 148 4.40 -6.63 -3.62
CA PHE A 148 4.75 -6.83 -2.22
C PHE A 148 4.23 -8.17 -1.69
N LEU A 149 2.99 -8.53 -2.02
CA LEU A 149 2.38 -9.80 -1.62
C LEU A 149 2.99 -11.00 -2.37
N ASP A 150 3.34 -10.83 -3.65
CA ASP A 150 4.10 -11.83 -4.42
C ASP A 150 5.45 -12.12 -3.77
N TRP A 151 6.21 -11.09 -3.38
CA TRP A 151 7.49 -11.29 -2.68
C TRP A 151 7.32 -12.02 -1.34
N LYS A 152 6.24 -11.75 -0.62
CA LYS A 152 5.92 -12.51 0.61
C LYS A 152 5.65 -13.97 0.29
N ALA A 153 4.79 -14.27 -0.67
CA ALA A 153 4.49 -15.64 -1.06
C ALA A 153 5.71 -16.37 -1.64
N ALA A 154 6.56 -15.67 -2.40
CA ALA A 154 7.80 -16.21 -2.92
C ALA A 154 8.79 -16.57 -1.80
N SER A 155 8.89 -15.74 -0.75
CA SER A 155 9.74 -16.05 0.40
C SER A 155 9.31 -17.32 1.13
N GLU A 156 8.02 -17.65 1.17
CA GLU A 156 7.50 -18.86 1.82
C GLU A 156 7.85 -20.17 1.08
N ARG A 157 8.36 -20.08 -0.14
CA ARG A 157 8.80 -21.24 -0.93
C ARG A 157 10.22 -21.71 -0.57
N HIS A 158 10.92 -20.99 0.30
CA HIS A 158 12.27 -21.32 0.76
C HIS A 158 12.29 -21.52 2.29
N ASN A 159 13.05 -22.50 2.77
CA ASN A 159 13.11 -22.85 4.20
C ASN A 159 13.64 -21.70 5.09
N ASP A 160 14.42 -20.79 4.52
CA ASP A 160 15.05 -19.63 5.17
C ASP A 160 14.55 -18.29 4.61
N GLY A 161 13.42 -18.31 3.90
CA GLY A 161 12.87 -17.12 3.27
C GLY A 161 12.45 -16.06 4.29
N ASP A 162 12.78 -14.80 3.97
CA ASP A 162 12.51 -13.65 4.81
C ASP A 162 12.10 -12.46 3.94
N ILE A 163 10.90 -11.94 4.18
CA ILE A 163 10.37 -10.79 3.46
C ILE A 163 11.22 -9.53 3.69
N ASN A 164 11.83 -9.35 4.87
CA ASN A 164 12.69 -8.20 5.12
C ASN A 164 13.95 -8.26 4.26
N LYS A 165 14.59 -9.44 4.17
CA LYS A 165 15.72 -9.65 3.25
C LYS A 165 15.31 -9.46 1.80
N SER A 166 14.12 -9.92 1.43
CA SER A 166 13.58 -9.73 0.07
C SER A 166 13.43 -8.25 -0.27
N ILE A 167 12.91 -7.44 0.65
CA ILE A 167 12.84 -5.98 0.50
C ILE A 167 14.23 -5.37 0.36
N GLU A 168 15.21 -5.75 1.19
CA GLU A 168 16.59 -5.21 1.10
C GLU A 168 17.29 -5.54 -0.22
N ILE A 169 17.11 -6.76 -0.73
CA ILE A 169 17.67 -7.19 -2.01
C ILE A 169 17.01 -6.43 -3.15
N ASN A 170 15.67 -6.38 -3.15
CA ASN A 170 14.92 -5.74 -4.22
C ASN A 170 15.01 -4.21 -4.18
N GLU A 171 15.24 -3.60 -3.02
CA GLU A 171 15.52 -2.16 -2.86
C GLU A 171 16.73 -1.76 -3.72
N LYS A 172 17.81 -2.56 -3.65
CA LYS A 172 18.99 -2.35 -4.49
C LYS A 172 18.75 -2.73 -5.94
N ARG A 173 18.06 -3.84 -6.19
CA ARG A 173 17.83 -4.38 -7.54
C ARG A 173 16.99 -3.46 -8.42
N PHE A 174 15.98 -2.83 -7.84
CA PHE A 174 15.01 -1.98 -8.54
C PHE A 174 15.19 -0.50 -8.23
N GLU A 175 16.32 -0.13 -7.61
CA GLU A 175 16.65 1.26 -7.28
C GLU A 175 15.53 1.97 -6.52
N MET A 176 14.87 1.26 -5.60
CA MET A 176 13.73 1.80 -4.86
C MET A 176 14.17 2.95 -3.97
N VAL A 177 13.42 4.05 -3.98
CA VAL A 177 13.69 5.17 -3.08
C VAL A 177 13.50 4.76 -1.60
N PRO A 178 14.27 5.30 -0.65
CA PRO A 178 14.22 4.89 0.75
C PRO A 178 12.83 5.01 1.39
N GLN A 179 12.02 5.99 0.96
CA GLN A 179 10.66 6.16 1.45
C GLN A 179 9.75 4.96 1.08
N LEU A 180 9.84 4.46 -0.15
CA LEU A 180 9.04 3.32 -0.60
C LEU A 180 9.45 2.04 0.15
N ALA A 181 10.75 1.80 0.28
CA ALA A 181 11.26 0.68 1.07
C ALA A 181 10.82 0.76 2.54
N GLN A 182 10.78 1.96 3.13
CA GLN A 182 10.28 2.16 4.49
C GLN A 182 8.77 1.90 4.61
N ILE A 183 7.97 2.27 3.61
CA ILE A 183 6.53 1.94 3.56
C ILE A 183 6.36 0.42 3.57
N PHE A 184 7.10 -0.32 2.74
CA PHE A 184 7.06 -1.79 2.76
C PHE A 184 7.44 -2.37 4.13
N LYS A 185 8.51 -1.86 4.75
CA LYS A 185 8.94 -2.27 6.10
C LYS A 185 7.88 -1.98 7.17
N ASN A 186 7.14 -0.88 7.04
CA ASN A 186 6.02 -0.57 7.94
C ASN A 186 4.86 -1.55 7.72
N THR A 187 4.50 -1.82 6.46
CA THR A 187 3.44 -2.77 6.12
C THR A 187 3.75 -4.17 6.63
N VAL A 188 4.99 -4.64 6.53
CA VAL A 188 5.42 -5.91 7.16
C VAL A 188 5.06 -5.91 8.64
N LYS A 189 5.40 -4.86 9.41
CA LYS A 189 5.16 -4.81 10.86
C LYS A 189 3.69 -4.79 11.25
N THR A 190 2.82 -4.24 10.40
CA THR A 190 1.40 -4.00 10.72
C THR A 190 0.45 -5.01 10.12
N PHE A 191 0.86 -5.75 9.07
CA PHE A 191 -0.03 -6.61 8.28
C PHE A 191 0.44 -8.07 8.15
N LEU A 192 1.75 -8.34 8.19
CA LEU A 192 2.33 -9.69 8.03
C LEU A 192 2.85 -10.26 9.36
#